data_AF-A0AAV7GX67-F1
#
_entry.id   AF-A0AAV7GX67-F1
#
_cell.length_a   1.000
_cell.length_b   1.000
_cell.length_c   1.000
_cell.angle_alpha   90.00
_cell.angle_beta   90.00
_cell.angle_gamma   90.00
#
_symmetry.space_group_name_H-M   'P 1'
#
loop_
_entity.id
_entity.type
_entity.pdbx_description
1 polymer ?
#
loop_
_entity_poly.entity_id
_entity_poly.type
_entity_poly.pdbx_seq_one_letter_code
_entity_poly.pdbx_strand_id
1 'polypeptide(L)'
;MAQNTSTPTAEIRPSRFVIDPEEAESMRREKGIAALRDLLPALLPEAKRLARPAISRFHVGAAALGISGRIYLGANIEFPGVPLHHSIHAEQFLITNAALHAEPSIRFIAVSEYPCGHCRQFLQEIRSASQIQILITGGSGGGSGDFRPVSYFLPNPFGPSDLLHRDTPLLLEPHFNDLIEEVEEVREINSGLEERLKMAAIKVARASHAPYSGSASGFALADGEGRVYAGSYTESAAYNPSLGPVQAAIVAYLAAGGGSGGGGVGEGIVAGVLAEREGAAVSQEETARILFSAVAPNARFTVYRLRASAGSA
;
A
#
# COMPACT_ATOMS: atom_id res chain seq x y z
N MET A 1 18.16 -30.00 45.18
CA MET A 1 18.58 -29.42 43.90
C MET A 1 17.78 -30.08 42.78
N ALA A 2 16.81 -29.36 42.21
CA ALA A 2 16.26 -29.68 40.90
C ALA A 2 15.72 -28.36 40.35
N GLN A 3 16.56 -27.69 39.56
CA GLN A 3 16.24 -26.41 38.94
C GLN A 3 15.35 -26.66 37.73
N ASN A 4 14.29 -25.86 37.70
CA ASN A 4 13.32 -25.67 36.64
C ASN A 4 14.04 -25.03 35.43
N THR A 5 14.07 -25.70 34.28
CA THR A 5 14.54 -25.09 33.03
C THR A 5 13.35 -24.89 32.10
N SER A 6 12.61 -23.82 32.33
CA SER A 6 11.81 -23.17 31.32
C SER A 6 12.76 -22.56 30.28
N THR A 7 12.70 -23.02 29.03
CA THR A 7 13.38 -22.38 27.91
C THR A 7 12.47 -21.28 27.36
N PRO A 8 12.82 -19.98 27.45
CA PRO A 8 12.08 -18.93 26.78
C PRO A 8 12.60 -18.72 25.35
N THR A 9 11.72 -18.12 24.55
CA THR A 9 11.98 -17.30 23.35
C THR A 9 12.33 -18.02 22.04
N ALA A 10 11.29 -18.29 21.26
CA ALA A 10 11.34 -18.08 19.80
C ALA A 10 10.94 -16.62 19.51
N GLU A 11 11.77 -15.66 19.91
CA GLU A 11 11.79 -14.30 19.34
C GLU A 11 13.10 -14.25 18.56
N ILE A 12 13.10 -14.20 17.24
CA ILE A 12 12.99 -12.99 16.42
C ILE A 12 12.46 -13.41 15.04
N ARG A 13 11.46 -12.72 14.48
CA ARG A 13 11.29 -12.66 13.01
C ARG A 13 11.07 -11.19 12.63
N PRO A 14 11.81 -10.67 11.63
CA PRO A 14 11.66 -9.29 11.21
C PRO A 14 10.21 -9.04 10.80
N SER A 15 9.68 -7.87 11.17
CA SER A 15 8.38 -7.34 10.79
C SER A 15 8.29 -7.21 9.27
N ARG A 16 8.02 -8.32 8.58
CA ARG A 16 7.97 -8.37 7.12
C ARG A 16 6.52 -8.33 6.69
N PHE A 17 6.16 -7.27 6.00
CA PHE A 17 4.86 -7.14 5.37
C PHE A 17 4.70 -8.05 4.14
N VAL A 18 5.73 -8.80 3.75
CA VAL A 18 5.70 -9.77 2.65
C VAL A 18 6.35 -11.07 3.11
N ILE A 19 5.68 -12.19 2.85
CA ILE A 19 6.16 -13.54 3.13
C ILE A 19 6.27 -14.27 1.79
N ASP A 20 7.47 -14.75 1.48
CA ASP A 20 7.75 -15.49 0.26
C ASP A 20 7.05 -16.87 0.24
N PRO A 21 6.78 -17.45 -0.94
CA PRO A 21 5.98 -18.68 -1.04
C PRO A 21 6.58 -19.86 -0.26
N GLU A 22 7.91 -20.01 -0.27
CA GLU A 22 8.62 -21.07 0.44
C GLU A 22 8.49 -20.92 1.97
N GLU A 23 8.62 -19.69 2.47
CA GLU A 23 8.46 -19.39 3.89
C GLU A 23 7.00 -19.61 4.33
N ALA A 24 6.04 -19.13 3.54
CA ALA A 24 4.62 -19.30 3.82
C ALA A 24 4.24 -20.79 3.89
N GLU A 25 4.80 -21.61 2.99
CA GLU A 25 4.59 -23.05 2.97
C GLU A 25 5.27 -23.75 4.16
N SER A 26 6.45 -23.30 4.60
CA SER A 26 7.08 -23.79 5.84
C SER A 26 6.19 -23.49 7.05
N MET A 27 5.73 -22.25 7.18
CA MET A 27 4.84 -21.83 8.29
C MET A 27 3.54 -22.65 8.31
N ARG A 28 2.96 -22.92 7.13
CA ARG A 28 1.75 -23.75 7.00
C ARG A 28 1.99 -25.16 7.56
N ARG A 29 3.11 -25.81 7.18
CA ARG A 29 3.46 -27.16 7.64
C ARG A 29 3.76 -27.20 9.14
N GLU A 30 4.55 -26.25 9.64
CA GLU A 30 4.87 -26.13 11.06
C GLU A 30 3.61 -26.01 11.93
N LYS A 31 2.59 -25.31 11.44
CA LYS A 31 1.30 -25.12 12.13
C LYS A 31 0.28 -26.23 11.86
N GLY A 32 0.60 -27.23 11.03
CA GLY A 32 -0.33 -28.31 10.67
C GLY A 32 -1.58 -27.86 9.91
N ILE A 33 -1.52 -26.72 9.20
CA ILE A 33 -2.65 -26.13 8.48
C ILE A 33 -2.79 -26.81 7.10
N ALA A 34 -4.00 -27.20 6.69
CA ALA A 34 -4.20 -27.98 5.46
C ALA A 34 -3.93 -27.17 4.17
N ALA A 35 -4.58 -26.02 3.99
CA ALA A 35 -4.40 -25.18 2.79
C ALA A 35 -3.71 -23.85 3.13
N LEU A 36 -2.94 -23.31 2.18
CA LEU A 36 -2.18 -22.07 2.41
C LEU A 36 -3.07 -20.87 2.76
N ARG A 37 -4.27 -20.77 2.18
CA ARG A 37 -5.23 -19.69 2.50
C ARG A 37 -5.64 -19.69 3.98
N ASP A 38 -5.63 -20.86 4.63
CA ASP A 38 -6.06 -21.02 6.02
C ASP A 38 -4.94 -20.59 6.99
N LEU A 39 -3.74 -20.25 6.48
CA LEU A 39 -2.68 -19.58 7.23
C LEU A 39 -3.00 -18.09 7.47
N LEU A 40 -3.78 -17.44 6.60
CA LEU A 40 -4.02 -15.99 6.67
C LEU A 40 -4.58 -15.52 8.02
N PRO A 41 -5.60 -16.18 8.63
CA PRO A 41 -6.10 -15.81 9.95
C PRO A 41 -5.03 -15.87 11.05
N ALA A 42 -4.11 -16.84 10.96
CA ALA A 42 -3.06 -17.02 11.96
C ALA A 42 -2.00 -15.91 11.91
N LEU A 43 -1.94 -15.15 10.82
CA LEU A 43 -1.03 -14.02 10.63
C LEU A 43 -1.62 -12.68 11.12
N LEU A 44 -2.94 -12.61 11.36
CA LEU A 44 -3.60 -11.37 11.76
C LEU A 44 -3.13 -10.80 13.10
N PRO A 45 -2.81 -11.60 14.14
CA PRO A 45 -2.23 -11.06 15.37
C PRO A 45 -0.93 -10.29 15.12
N GLU A 46 -0.07 -10.81 14.23
CA GLU A 46 1.18 -10.13 13.87
C GLU A 46 0.90 -8.88 13.03
N ALA A 47 0.02 -8.96 12.03
CA ALA A 47 -0.39 -7.81 11.23
C ALA A 47 -0.96 -6.67 12.11
N LYS A 48 -1.74 -7.00 13.17
CA LYS A 48 -2.25 -6.00 14.13
C LYS A 48 -1.13 -5.30 14.91
N ARG A 49 -0.03 -5.98 15.22
CA ARG A 49 1.13 -5.37 15.91
C ARG A 49 1.85 -4.34 15.05
N LEU A 50 1.69 -4.42 13.73
CA LEU A 50 2.29 -3.49 12.77
C LEU A 50 1.45 -2.21 12.57
N ALA A 51 0.23 -2.16 13.12
CA ALA A 51 -0.65 -1.01 13.00
C ALA A 51 -0.09 0.21 13.74
N ARG A 52 -0.38 1.40 13.22
CA ARG A 52 0.00 2.70 13.82
C ARG A 52 -1.23 3.60 14.02
N PRO A 53 -2.21 3.20 14.86
CA PRO A 53 -3.44 3.96 15.07
C PRO A 53 -3.26 5.04 16.15
N ALA A 54 -2.53 6.10 15.82
CA ALA A 54 -2.22 7.16 16.78
C ALA A 54 -3.46 7.93 17.31
N ILE A 55 -4.59 7.87 16.60
CA ILE A 55 -5.83 8.58 16.92
C ILE A 55 -6.81 7.63 17.62
N SER A 56 -7.19 6.54 16.95
CA SER A 56 -8.25 5.63 17.41
C SER A 56 -7.78 4.64 18.47
N ARG A 57 -6.46 4.36 18.52
CA ARG A 57 -5.87 3.24 19.28
C ARG A 57 -6.42 1.86 18.88
N PHE A 58 -7.16 1.79 17.77
CA PHE A 58 -7.81 0.59 17.30
C PHE A 58 -6.95 -0.10 16.24
N HIS A 59 -6.40 -1.26 16.59
CA HIS A 59 -5.43 -1.98 15.76
C HIS A 59 -6.16 -2.96 14.84
N VAL A 60 -5.99 -2.77 13.54
CA VAL A 60 -6.57 -3.60 12.47
C VAL A 60 -5.44 -4.21 11.66
N GLY A 61 -5.52 -5.52 11.44
CA GLY A 61 -4.58 -6.27 10.61
C GLY A 61 -5.30 -6.94 9.45
N ALA A 62 -4.60 -7.08 8.33
CA ALA A 62 -5.06 -7.78 7.14
C ALA A 62 -3.93 -8.66 6.58
N ALA A 63 -4.29 -9.77 5.94
CA ALA A 63 -3.36 -10.67 5.24
C ALA A 63 -4.00 -11.18 3.95
N ALA A 64 -3.26 -11.21 2.85
CA ALA A 64 -3.75 -11.68 1.55
C ALA A 64 -2.81 -12.66 0.88
N LEU A 65 -3.39 -13.65 0.22
CA LEU A 65 -2.68 -14.60 -0.63
C LEU A 65 -2.77 -14.17 -2.10
N GLY A 66 -1.62 -13.78 -2.65
CA GLY A 66 -1.45 -13.50 -4.07
C GLY A 66 -1.48 -14.79 -4.92
N ILE A 67 -1.69 -14.64 -6.23
CA ILE A 67 -1.62 -15.80 -7.14
C ILE A 67 -0.20 -16.35 -7.29
N SER A 68 0.82 -15.53 -6.98
CA SER A 68 2.24 -15.95 -6.93
C SER A 68 2.56 -16.89 -5.77
N GLY A 69 1.65 -17.03 -4.80
CA GLY A 69 1.88 -17.75 -3.56
C GLY A 69 2.49 -16.90 -2.44
N ARG A 70 2.86 -15.64 -2.71
CA ARG A 70 3.28 -14.68 -1.68
C ARG A 70 2.10 -14.29 -0.80
N ILE A 71 2.40 -14.04 0.47
CA ILE A 71 1.43 -13.46 1.41
C ILE A 71 1.83 -12.02 1.70
N TYR A 72 0.85 -11.12 1.60
CA TYR A 72 0.99 -9.69 1.88
C TYR A 72 0.25 -9.35 3.16
N LEU A 73 0.92 -8.72 4.11
CA LEU A 73 0.29 -8.16 5.29
C LEU A 73 -0.06 -6.69 5.05
N GLY A 74 -1.04 -6.22 5.81
CA GLY A 74 -1.36 -4.81 5.94
C GLY A 74 -1.90 -4.47 7.32
N ALA A 75 -1.74 -3.20 7.68
CA ALA A 75 -2.14 -2.68 8.97
C ALA A 75 -2.61 -1.23 8.83
N ASN A 76 -3.51 -0.78 9.70
CA ASN A 76 -4.01 0.60 9.62
C ASN A 76 -2.99 1.61 10.15
N ILE A 77 -2.87 2.74 9.45
CA ILE A 77 -1.95 3.84 9.75
C ILE A 77 -2.76 5.14 9.84
N GLU A 78 -2.59 5.86 10.94
CA GLU A 78 -3.29 7.11 11.21
C GLU A 78 -2.29 8.26 11.40
N PHE A 79 -2.65 9.44 10.91
CA PHE A 79 -1.79 10.61 10.89
C PHE A 79 -2.40 11.73 11.73
N PRO A 80 -1.89 11.98 12.95
CA PRO A 80 -2.32 13.12 13.76
C PRO A 80 -2.03 14.45 13.05
N GLY A 81 -2.89 15.45 13.24
CA GLY A 81 -2.67 16.81 12.74
C GLY A 81 -3.09 17.05 11.29
N VAL A 82 -3.59 16.03 10.58
CA VAL A 82 -4.16 16.15 9.23
C VAL A 82 -5.58 15.56 9.17
N PRO A 83 -6.40 15.94 8.18
CA PRO A 83 -7.74 15.38 8.04
C PRO A 83 -7.79 13.85 7.93
N LEU A 84 -8.86 13.24 8.43
CA LEU A 84 -9.01 11.77 8.54
C LEU A 84 -8.87 11.02 7.21
N HIS A 85 -9.20 11.66 6.08
CA HIS A 85 -9.10 11.07 4.75
C HIS A 85 -7.66 10.77 4.32
N HIS A 86 -6.65 11.21 5.08
CA HIS A 86 -5.26 10.79 4.85
C HIS A 86 -4.92 9.41 5.43
N SER A 87 -5.75 8.89 6.35
CA SER A 87 -5.51 7.60 7.00
C SER A 87 -5.47 6.45 6.00
N ILE A 88 -4.65 5.43 6.29
CA ILE A 88 -4.53 4.22 5.47
C ILE A 88 -5.17 3.08 6.22
N HIS A 89 -6.17 2.43 5.61
CA HIS A 89 -6.81 1.26 6.21
C HIS A 89 -5.94 0.01 5.99
N ALA A 90 -6.11 -1.02 6.81
CA ALA A 90 -5.30 -2.24 6.71
C ALA A 90 -5.43 -2.92 5.34
N GLU A 91 -6.62 -2.89 4.75
CA GLU A 91 -6.92 -3.41 3.43
C GLU A 91 -6.27 -2.57 2.33
N GLN A 92 -6.31 -1.24 2.43
CA GLN A 92 -5.62 -0.35 1.47
C GLN A 92 -4.11 -0.58 1.55
N PHE A 93 -3.53 -0.62 2.75
CA PHE A 93 -2.11 -0.94 2.96
C PHE A 93 -1.76 -2.25 2.26
N LEU A 94 -2.52 -3.32 2.52
CA LEU A 94 -2.26 -4.66 1.99
C LEU A 94 -2.28 -4.67 0.46
N ILE A 95 -3.29 -4.07 -0.17
CA ILE A 95 -3.40 -4.04 -1.64
C ILE A 95 -2.28 -3.20 -2.23
N THR A 96 -1.97 -2.05 -1.64
CA THR A 96 -0.84 -1.21 -2.07
C THR A 96 0.49 -1.93 -1.92
N ASN A 97 0.70 -2.66 -0.82
CA ASN A 97 1.87 -3.49 -0.62
C ASN A 97 1.98 -4.59 -1.69
N ALA A 98 0.87 -5.24 -2.05
CA ALA A 98 0.85 -6.20 -3.14
C ALA A 98 1.19 -5.56 -4.51
N ALA A 99 0.61 -4.38 -4.80
CA ALA A 99 0.88 -3.62 -6.02
C ALA A 99 2.36 -3.19 -6.13
N LEU A 100 2.96 -2.72 -5.03
CA LEU A 100 4.38 -2.35 -4.94
C LEU A 100 5.31 -3.53 -5.26
N HIS A 101 4.87 -4.75 -5.00
CA HIS A 101 5.61 -5.98 -5.30
C HIS A 101 5.16 -6.65 -6.61
N ALA A 102 4.45 -5.89 -7.46
CA ALA A 102 3.93 -6.32 -8.76
C ALA A 102 3.11 -7.62 -8.68
N GLU A 103 2.32 -7.79 -7.61
CA GLU A 103 1.41 -8.93 -7.52
C GLU A 103 0.25 -8.76 -8.50
N PRO A 104 0.07 -9.67 -9.46
CA PRO A 104 -0.89 -9.47 -10.54
C PRO A 104 -2.35 -9.68 -10.12
N SER A 105 -2.60 -10.42 -9.04
CA SER A 105 -3.95 -10.71 -8.56
C SER A 105 -3.93 -11.26 -7.13
N ILE A 106 -5.02 -11.02 -6.39
CA ILE A 106 -5.26 -11.53 -5.04
C ILE A 106 -6.53 -12.38 -5.04
N ARG A 107 -6.48 -13.55 -4.39
CA ARG A 107 -7.62 -14.49 -4.32
C ARG A 107 -8.30 -14.53 -2.96
N PHE A 108 -7.51 -14.47 -1.89
CA PHE A 108 -8.00 -14.62 -0.52
C PHE A 108 -7.46 -13.49 0.34
N ILE A 109 -8.32 -12.91 1.18
CA ILE A 109 -7.99 -11.89 2.16
C ILE A 109 -8.56 -12.35 3.50
N ALA A 110 -7.77 -12.28 4.56
CA ALA A 110 -8.25 -12.34 5.93
C ALA A 110 -8.10 -10.96 6.58
N VAL A 111 -9.09 -10.53 7.36
CA VAL A 111 -9.07 -9.26 8.08
C VAL A 111 -9.49 -9.46 9.53
N SER A 112 -8.89 -8.69 10.43
CA SER A 112 -9.21 -8.79 11.85
C SER A 112 -10.57 -8.21 12.19
N GLU A 113 -11.10 -7.29 11.37
CA GLU A 113 -12.37 -6.59 11.57
C GLU A 113 -13.12 -6.50 10.24
N TYR A 114 -14.43 -6.24 10.29
CA TYR A 114 -15.23 -6.12 9.07
C TYR A 114 -14.70 -4.98 8.19
N PRO A 115 -14.48 -5.22 6.88
CA PRO A 115 -14.05 -4.15 5.99
C PRO A 115 -15.17 -3.11 5.90
N CYS A 116 -14.82 -1.84 6.05
CA CYS A 116 -15.78 -0.75 5.93
C CYS A 116 -16.18 -0.52 4.47
N GLY A 117 -17.23 0.28 4.22
CA GLY A 117 -17.69 0.57 2.86
C GLY A 117 -16.59 1.14 1.95
N HIS A 118 -15.72 2.00 2.51
CA HIS A 118 -14.56 2.56 1.81
C HIS A 118 -13.60 1.47 1.30
N CYS A 119 -13.24 0.50 2.14
CA CYS A 119 -12.35 -0.59 1.75
C CYS A 119 -13.02 -1.57 0.78
N ARG A 120 -14.31 -1.88 0.97
CA ARG A 120 -15.07 -2.70 0.01
C ARG A 120 -15.11 -2.08 -1.38
N GLN A 121 -15.24 -0.75 -1.43
CA GLN A 121 -15.24 0.02 -2.65
C GLN A 121 -13.84 0.10 -3.28
N PHE A 122 -12.79 0.32 -2.48
CA PHE A 122 -11.40 0.31 -2.97
C PHE A 122 -11.02 -1.04 -3.61
N LEU A 123 -11.51 -2.16 -3.07
CA LEU A 123 -11.29 -3.48 -3.66
C LEU A 123 -11.91 -3.64 -5.06
N GLN A 124 -12.90 -2.82 -5.45
CA GLN A 124 -13.49 -2.87 -6.79
C GLN A 124 -12.50 -2.49 -7.90
N GLU A 125 -11.41 -1.80 -7.56
CA GLU A 125 -10.35 -1.44 -8.49
C GLU A 125 -9.47 -2.64 -8.92
N ILE A 126 -9.76 -3.83 -8.41
CA ILE A 126 -9.04 -5.06 -8.76
C ILE A 126 -9.84 -5.85 -9.79
N ARG A 127 -9.16 -6.38 -10.81
CA ARG A 127 -9.77 -7.28 -11.79
C ARG A 127 -10.46 -8.45 -11.10
N SER A 128 -11.73 -8.70 -11.44
CA SER A 128 -12.56 -9.74 -10.83
C SER A 128 -12.76 -9.59 -9.31
N ALA A 129 -12.79 -8.34 -8.81
CA ALA A 129 -13.00 -8.02 -7.39
C ALA A 129 -14.13 -8.82 -6.71
N SER A 130 -15.25 -9.02 -7.42
CA SER A 130 -16.42 -9.74 -6.92
C SER A 130 -16.15 -11.19 -6.49
N GLN A 131 -15.06 -11.80 -6.98
CA GLN A 131 -14.66 -13.17 -6.69
C GLN A 131 -13.65 -13.29 -5.55
N ILE A 132 -13.02 -12.19 -5.13
CA ILE A 132 -12.05 -12.17 -4.03
C ILE A 132 -12.75 -12.68 -2.77
N GLN A 133 -12.15 -13.67 -2.11
CA GLN A 133 -12.70 -14.29 -0.92
C GLN A 133 -12.18 -13.58 0.33
N ILE A 134 -13.09 -13.11 1.20
CA ILE A 134 -12.76 -12.45 2.46
C ILE A 134 -13.20 -13.32 3.65
N LEU A 135 -12.29 -13.54 4.58
CA LEU A 135 -12.54 -14.11 5.90
C LEU A 135 -12.35 -13.04 6.97
N ILE A 136 -13.29 -12.93 7.91
CA ILE A 136 -13.26 -11.94 8.98
C ILE A 136 -13.13 -12.69 10.30
N THR A 137 -12.15 -12.34 11.14
CA THR A 137 -11.92 -13.06 12.41
C THR A 137 -12.47 -12.35 13.65
N GLY A 138 -12.75 -11.04 13.57
CA GLY A 138 -13.26 -10.23 14.68
C GLY A 138 -14.54 -9.46 14.34
N GLY A 139 -14.89 -8.48 15.17
CA GLY A 139 -16.12 -7.68 15.09
C GLY A 139 -17.13 -7.98 16.22
N SER A 140 -18.00 -7.00 16.51
CA SER A 140 -18.97 -7.06 17.63
C SER A 140 -20.03 -8.17 17.50
N GLY A 141 -20.21 -8.74 16.31
CA GLY A 141 -21.07 -9.91 16.05
C GLY A 141 -20.32 -11.23 15.87
N GLY A 142 -19.00 -11.24 16.12
CA GLY A 142 -18.11 -12.35 15.76
C GLY A 142 -17.63 -12.29 14.31
N GLY A 143 -16.61 -13.10 13.99
CA GLY A 143 -16.08 -13.25 12.64
C GLY A 143 -17.08 -13.87 11.66
N SER A 144 -16.76 -13.88 10.36
CA SER A 144 -17.64 -14.42 9.30
C SER A 144 -17.77 -15.94 9.31
N GLY A 145 -16.93 -16.65 10.09
CA GLY A 145 -16.88 -18.11 10.18
C GLY A 145 -16.17 -18.77 8.98
N ASP A 146 -16.49 -18.32 7.77
CA ASP A 146 -15.92 -18.81 6.51
C ASP A 146 -15.50 -17.66 5.59
N PHE A 147 -14.73 -18.02 4.55
CA PHE A 147 -14.47 -17.14 3.41
C PHE A 147 -15.76 -16.87 2.62
N ARG A 148 -16.04 -15.60 2.34
CA ARG A 148 -17.17 -15.15 1.52
C ARG A 148 -16.68 -14.22 0.40
N PRO A 149 -17.26 -14.27 -0.80
CA PRO A 149 -16.85 -13.37 -1.88
C PRO A 149 -17.12 -11.91 -1.52
N VAL A 150 -16.34 -10.97 -2.06
CA VAL A 150 -16.58 -9.51 -1.91
C VAL A 150 -18.01 -9.13 -2.29
N SER A 151 -18.59 -9.79 -3.30
CA SER A 151 -19.98 -9.55 -3.72
C SER A 151 -21.03 -9.85 -2.64
N TYR A 152 -20.69 -10.66 -1.63
CA TYR A 152 -21.54 -10.85 -0.46
C TYR A 152 -21.55 -9.60 0.43
N PHE A 153 -20.41 -8.91 0.56
CA PHE A 153 -20.25 -7.73 1.42
C PHE A 153 -20.61 -6.41 0.72
N LEU A 154 -20.55 -6.38 -0.62
CA LEU A 154 -20.92 -5.23 -1.43
C LEU A 154 -21.78 -5.70 -2.63
N PRO A 155 -23.09 -5.94 -2.40
CA PRO A 155 -24.00 -6.32 -3.48
C PRO A 155 -24.26 -5.12 -4.41
N ASN A 156 -24.38 -5.40 -5.72
CA ASN A 156 -24.60 -4.39 -6.76
C ASN A 156 -23.58 -3.22 -6.68
N PRO A 157 -22.27 -3.52 -6.72
CA PRO A 157 -21.25 -2.48 -6.56
C PRO A 157 -21.27 -1.52 -7.74
N PHE A 158 -21.01 -0.24 -7.45
CA PHE A 158 -20.49 0.69 -8.44
C PHE A 158 -18.98 0.46 -8.59
N GLY A 159 -18.41 0.54 -9.79
CA GLY A 159 -16.99 0.29 -9.99
C GLY A 159 -16.47 0.56 -11.40
N PRO A 160 -15.26 0.09 -11.73
CA PRO A 160 -14.61 0.36 -13.01
C PRO A 160 -15.47 0.02 -14.24
N SER A 161 -16.28 -1.04 -14.17
CA SER A 161 -17.15 -1.47 -15.29
C SER A 161 -18.25 -0.47 -15.65
N ASP A 162 -18.57 0.47 -14.75
CA ASP A 162 -19.59 1.50 -14.98
C ASP A 162 -19.01 2.73 -15.69
N LEU A 163 -17.68 2.91 -15.63
CA LEU A 163 -17.00 4.12 -16.12
C LEU A 163 -15.99 3.85 -17.24
N LEU A 164 -15.38 2.66 -17.26
CA LEU A 164 -14.22 2.33 -18.09
C LEU A 164 -14.56 1.23 -19.12
N HIS A 165 -13.77 1.20 -20.20
CA HIS A 165 -13.80 0.09 -21.13
C HIS A 165 -13.30 -1.20 -20.44
N ARG A 166 -13.81 -2.36 -20.87
CA ARG A 166 -13.45 -3.66 -20.25
C ARG A 166 -11.96 -3.95 -20.28
N ASP A 167 -11.27 -3.48 -21.31
CA ASP A 167 -9.84 -3.70 -21.54
C ASP A 167 -8.94 -2.68 -20.83
N THR A 168 -9.50 -1.66 -20.17
CA THR A 168 -8.70 -0.70 -19.39
C THR A 168 -8.00 -1.44 -18.25
N PRO A 169 -6.66 -1.35 -18.10
CA PRO A 169 -5.95 -1.96 -16.99
C PRO A 169 -6.47 -1.47 -15.64
N LEU A 170 -6.54 -2.38 -14.67
CA LEU A 170 -6.99 -2.13 -13.30
C LEU A 170 -5.81 -2.13 -12.32
N LEU A 171 -6.05 -1.89 -11.04
CA LEU A 171 -5.02 -1.53 -10.05
C LEU A 171 -3.79 -2.44 -10.02
N LEU A 172 -3.97 -3.75 -10.04
CA LEU A 172 -2.88 -4.74 -9.94
C LEU A 172 -2.24 -5.09 -11.30
N GLU A 173 -2.74 -4.52 -12.39
CA GLU A 173 -2.24 -4.77 -13.73
C GLU A 173 -1.23 -3.68 -14.15
N PRO A 174 -0.34 -3.93 -15.13
CA PRO A 174 0.64 -2.94 -15.56
C PRO A 174 0.01 -1.68 -16.15
N HIS A 175 0.52 -0.51 -15.74
CA HIS A 175 0.14 0.81 -16.26
C HIS A 175 1.33 1.48 -16.97
N PHE A 176 1.02 2.23 -18.02
CA PHE A 176 2.01 2.98 -18.79
C PHE A 176 1.47 4.38 -19.10
N ASN A 177 1.68 5.31 -18.18
CA ASN A 177 1.35 6.72 -18.37
C ASN A 177 2.49 7.42 -19.12
N ASP A 178 2.14 8.13 -20.17
CA ASP A 178 3.06 8.87 -21.02
C ASP A 178 3.51 10.17 -20.33
N LEU A 179 4.64 10.10 -19.62
CA LEU A 179 5.26 11.22 -18.91
C LEU A 179 6.71 11.37 -19.37
N ILE A 180 7.04 12.51 -19.95
CA ILE A 180 8.36 12.91 -20.44
C ILE A 180 9.01 13.89 -19.47
N GLU A 181 10.30 13.68 -19.26
CA GLU A 181 11.18 14.61 -18.57
C GLU A 181 11.80 15.58 -19.59
N GLU A 182 11.83 16.88 -19.28
CA GLU A 182 12.64 17.82 -20.08
C GLU A 182 14.12 17.45 -19.92
N VAL A 183 14.77 17.13 -21.04
CA VAL A 183 16.20 16.81 -21.06
C VAL A 183 16.96 18.12 -20.88
N GLU A 184 17.36 18.45 -19.66
CA GLU A 184 18.43 19.43 -19.45
C GLU A 184 19.76 18.80 -19.86
N GLU A 185 20.63 19.56 -20.54
CA GLU A 185 21.95 19.12 -20.98
C GLU A 185 22.67 18.37 -19.86
N VAL A 186 23.13 17.15 -20.19
CA VAL A 186 23.81 16.22 -19.27
C VAL A 186 25.07 16.89 -18.71
N ARG A 187 24.93 17.59 -17.59
CA ARG A 187 26.03 17.87 -16.67
C ARG A 187 26.28 16.57 -15.92
N GLU A 188 27.56 16.17 -15.82
CA GLU A 188 28.03 14.93 -15.20
C GLU A 188 27.07 14.41 -14.12
N ILE A 189 26.57 13.20 -14.31
CA ILE A 189 25.62 12.53 -13.42
C ILE A 189 26.27 12.38 -12.05
N ASN A 190 26.08 13.38 -11.19
CA ASN A 190 26.27 13.20 -9.76
C ASN A 190 25.19 12.19 -9.34
N SER A 191 25.63 10.99 -8.96
CA SER A 191 24.86 9.88 -8.40
C SER A 191 24.26 10.18 -7.01
N GLY A 192 23.80 11.42 -6.82
CA GLY A 192 23.27 11.95 -5.57
C GLY A 192 21.90 11.38 -5.22
N LEU A 193 21.55 11.50 -3.94
CA LEU A 193 20.25 11.06 -3.42
C LEU A 193 19.06 11.73 -4.13
N GLU A 194 19.21 13.00 -4.51
CA GLU A 194 18.16 13.78 -5.18
C GLU A 194 17.78 13.20 -6.54
N GLU A 195 18.77 12.83 -7.36
CA GLU A 195 18.52 12.23 -8.66
C GLU A 195 17.86 10.85 -8.53
N ARG A 196 18.31 10.03 -7.56
CA ARG A 196 17.65 8.74 -7.27
C ARG A 196 16.20 8.91 -6.84
N LEU A 197 15.89 9.94 -6.04
CA LEU A 197 14.52 10.24 -5.62
C LEU A 197 13.65 10.70 -6.79
N LYS A 198 14.16 11.63 -7.61
CA LYS A 198 13.48 12.10 -8.82
C LYS A 198 13.14 10.93 -9.75
N MET A 199 14.14 10.11 -10.09
CA MET A 199 13.93 8.97 -10.98
C MET A 199 12.98 7.92 -10.40
N ALA A 200 13.03 7.68 -9.09
CA ALA A 200 12.09 6.79 -8.42
C ALA A 200 10.65 7.34 -8.48
N ALA A 201 10.44 8.63 -8.20
CA ALA A 201 9.13 9.28 -8.25
C ALA A 201 8.53 9.25 -9.67
N ILE A 202 9.33 9.58 -10.69
CA ILE A 202 8.91 9.52 -12.11
C ILE A 202 8.52 8.10 -12.49
N LYS A 203 9.32 7.09 -12.09
CA LYS A 203 9.05 5.68 -12.38
C LYS A 203 7.68 5.26 -11.84
N VAL A 204 7.37 5.56 -10.58
CA VAL A 204 6.07 5.18 -9.99
C VAL A 204 4.92 6.06 -10.51
N ALA A 205 5.16 7.32 -10.90
CA ALA A 205 4.15 8.14 -11.57
C ALA A 205 3.74 7.53 -12.92
N ARG A 206 4.70 7.05 -13.72
CA ARG A 206 4.43 6.35 -14.99
C ARG A 206 3.62 5.07 -14.80
N ALA A 207 3.78 4.40 -13.66
CA ALA A 207 3.05 3.17 -13.31
C ALA A 207 1.78 3.40 -12.47
N SER A 208 1.34 4.65 -12.29
CA SER A 208 0.17 4.96 -11.46
C SER A 208 -1.15 4.53 -12.09
N HIS A 209 -2.10 4.13 -11.25
CA HIS A 209 -3.47 3.80 -11.66
C HIS A 209 -4.33 5.07 -11.57
N ALA A 210 -4.44 5.81 -12.66
CA ALA A 210 -5.22 7.05 -12.73
C ALA A 210 -6.14 7.12 -13.98
N PRO A 211 -6.97 6.08 -14.25
CA PRO A 211 -7.74 6.00 -15.49
C PRO A 211 -8.94 6.97 -15.54
N TYR A 212 -9.33 7.57 -14.42
CA TYR A 212 -10.54 8.40 -14.34
C TYR A 212 -10.21 9.87 -14.62
N SER A 213 -9.16 10.40 -13.99
CA SER A 213 -8.75 11.80 -14.21
C SER A 213 -7.59 11.96 -15.20
N GLY A 214 -6.84 10.90 -15.50
CA GLY A 214 -5.59 10.98 -16.27
C GLY A 214 -4.46 11.72 -15.55
N SER A 215 -4.59 11.94 -14.23
CA SER A 215 -3.66 12.72 -13.40
C SER A 215 -2.59 11.82 -12.78
N ALA A 216 -1.75 11.24 -13.63
CA ALA A 216 -0.68 10.34 -13.22
C ALA A 216 0.29 11.04 -12.25
N SER A 217 0.57 10.38 -11.12
CA SER A 217 1.44 10.92 -10.08
C SER A 217 2.06 9.83 -9.20
N GLY A 218 3.20 10.18 -8.61
CA GLY A 218 4.04 9.26 -7.87
C GLY A 218 4.91 9.99 -6.86
N PHE A 219 5.20 9.36 -5.73
CA PHE A 219 6.00 9.95 -4.67
C PHE A 219 7.14 9.01 -4.29
N ALA A 220 8.32 9.58 -4.07
CA ALA A 220 9.47 8.87 -3.52
C ALA A 220 9.95 9.57 -2.25
N LEU A 221 10.38 8.82 -1.26
CA LEU A 221 10.98 9.32 -0.02
C LEU A 221 12.31 8.61 0.25
N ALA A 222 13.19 9.28 0.97
CA ALA A 222 14.46 8.74 1.42
C ALA A 222 14.60 8.80 2.94
N ASP A 223 15.26 7.79 3.49
CA ASP A 223 15.67 7.79 4.89
C ASP A 223 17.10 8.35 5.08
N GLY A 224 17.53 8.50 6.33
CA GLY A 224 18.85 8.99 6.71
C GLY A 224 20.01 8.09 6.28
N GLU A 225 19.74 6.84 5.89
CA GLU A 225 20.73 5.91 5.31
C GLU A 225 20.80 6.04 3.77
N GLY A 226 19.95 6.87 3.17
CA GLY A 226 19.86 7.08 1.73
C GLY A 226 19.12 5.97 0.99
N ARG A 227 18.37 5.11 1.67
CA ARG A 227 17.46 4.15 1.02
C ARG A 227 16.25 4.91 0.46
N VAL A 228 15.80 4.51 -0.72
CA VAL A 228 14.69 5.18 -1.43
C VAL A 228 13.50 4.24 -1.51
N TYR A 229 12.33 4.78 -1.19
CA TYR A 229 11.04 4.08 -1.19
C TYR A 229 10.07 4.91 -2.03
N ALA A 230 9.26 4.25 -2.85
CA ALA A 230 8.38 4.96 -3.77
C ALA A 230 7.02 4.26 -3.89
N GLY A 231 5.98 5.06 -4.10
CA GLY A 231 4.62 4.58 -4.29
C GLY A 231 3.86 5.43 -5.29
N SER A 232 2.95 4.79 -6.02
CA SER A 232 2.17 5.41 -7.07
C SER A 232 0.78 5.83 -6.57
N TYR A 233 0.21 6.83 -7.23
CA TYR A 233 -1.19 7.18 -7.04
C TYR A 233 -2.11 6.04 -7.49
N THR A 234 -3.18 5.81 -6.73
CA THR A 234 -4.23 4.84 -7.03
C THR A 234 -5.58 5.52 -6.95
N GLU A 235 -6.22 5.74 -8.08
CA GLU A 235 -7.60 6.20 -8.11
C GLU A 235 -8.59 5.09 -7.78
N SER A 236 -9.79 5.50 -7.40
CA SER A 236 -10.96 4.62 -7.39
C SER A 236 -12.09 5.25 -8.20
N ALA A 237 -12.93 4.41 -8.82
CA ALA A 237 -14.15 4.79 -9.52
C ALA A 237 -15.04 5.68 -8.64
N ALA A 238 -15.05 5.44 -7.33
CA ALA A 238 -15.84 6.22 -6.35
C ALA A 238 -15.11 7.47 -5.82
N TYR A 239 -13.96 7.82 -6.38
CA TYR A 239 -13.10 8.97 -6.07
C TYR A 239 -12.54 9.00 -4.64
N ASN A 240 -13.39 9.13 -3.61
CA ASN A 240 -12.96 9.23 -2.21
C ASN A 240 -12.09 8.04 -1.73
N PRO A 241 -12.29 6.79 -2.21
CA PRO A 241 -11.42 5.67 -1.85
C PRO A 241 -10.01 5.71 -2.44
N SER A 242 -9.72 6.65 -3.34
CA SER A 242 -8.39 6.81 -3.94
C SER A 242 -7.31 6.94 -2.86
N LEU A 243 -6.17 6.31 -3.08
CA LEU A 243 -5.01 6.37 -2.20
C LEU A 243 -3.93 7.26 -2.82
N GLY A 244 -3.58 8.34 -2.11
CA GLY A 244 -2.57 9.30 -2.55
C GLY A 244 -1.16 8.70 -2.66
N PRO A 245 -0.28 9.27 -3.50
CA PRO A 245 1.05 8.72 -3.73
C PRO A 245 1.96 8.82 -2.49
N VAL A 246 1.77 9.82 -1.62
CA VAL A 246 2.50 9.94 -0.34
C VAL A 246 2.17 8.77 0.57
N GLN A 247 0.88 8.42 0.71
CA GLN A 247 0.45 7.25 1.48
C GLN A 247 1.09 5.97 0.93
N ALA A 248 1.08 5.79 -0.39
CA ALA A 248 1.70 4.63 -1.02
C ALA A 248 3.22 4.54 -0.77
N ALA A 249 3.93 5.67 -0.80
CA ALA A 249 5.36 5.71 -0.47
C ALA A 249 5.63 5.40 1.01
N ILE A 250 4.75 5.84 1.92
CA ILE A 250 4.79 5.47 3.34
C ILE A 250 4.54 3.96 3.50
N VAL A 251 3.61 3.36 2.77
CA VAL A 251 3.43 1.90 2.74
C VAL A 251 4.72 1.21 2.33
N ALA A 252 5.38 1.67 1.26
CA ALA A 252 6.66 1.12 0.81
C ALA A 252 7.76 1.22 1.88
N TYR A 253 7.85 2.38 2.55
CA TYR A 253 8.78 2.62 3.65
C TYR A 253 8.57 1.64 4.81
N LEU A 254 7.33 1.53 5.29
CA LEU A 254 6.96 0.64 6.40
C LEU A 254 7.12 -0.84 6.03
N ALA A 255 6.74 -1.22 4.81
CA ALA A 255 6.86 -2.58 4.30
C ALA A 255 8.31 -3.09 4.29
N ALA A 256 9.26 -2.18 4.05
CA ALA A 256 10.68 -2.45 4.06
C ALA A 256 11.35 -2.36 5.45
N GLY A 257 10.56 -2.22 6.53
CA GLY A 257 11.07 -2.14 7.90
C GLY A 257 11.37 -0.72 8.38
N GLY A 258 11.00 0.30 7.60
CA GLY A 258 11.07 1.69 8.01
C GLY A 258 10.23 1.99 9.26
N GLY A 259 10.70 2.95 10.07
CA GLY A 259 10.00 3.43 11.26
C GLY A 259 9.93 2.41 12.38
N SER A 260 10.81 1.40 12.41
CA SER A 260 10.87 0.37 13.45
C SER A 260 11.55 0.84 14.75
N GLY A 261 12.04 2.09 14.80
CA GLY A 261 12.77 2.68 15.93
C GLY A 261 11.90 3.12 17.12
N GLY A 262 10.59 2.92 17.05
CA GLY A 262 9.64 3.36 18.09
C GLY A 262 9.20 4.82 17.96
N GLY A 263 9.74 5.58 17.00
CA GLY A 263 9.24 6.90 16.63
C GLY A 263 8.00 6.84 15.74
N GLY A 264 7.54 8.03 15.33
CA GLY A 264 6.36 8.20 14.47
C GLY A 264 6.52 7.57 13.09
N VAL A 265 5.45 7.60 12.28
CA VAL A 265 5.41 7.00 10.93
C VAL A 265 6.57 7.45 10.03
N GLY A 266 7.01 8.71 10.16
CA GLY A 266 8.08 9.29 9.35
C GLY A 266 9.44 9.39 10.03
N GLU A 267 9.66 8.69 11.14
CA GLU A 267 10.96 8.67 11.81
C GLU A 267 12.07 8.29 10.81
N GLY A 268 13.15 9.06 10.77
CA GLY A 268 14.29 8.79 9.89
C GLY A 268 14.12 9.20 8.43
N ILE A 269 12.95 9.70 8.01
CA ILE A 269 12.75 10.27 6.67
C ILE A 269 13.43 11.64 6.58
N VAL A 270 14.23 11.86 5.53
CA VAL A 270 15.03 13.09 5.34
C VAL A 270 14.68 13.86 4.07
N ALA A 271 14.05 13.21 3.09
CA ALA A 271 13.65 13.86 1.84
C ALA A 271 12.46 13.17 1.19
N GLY A 272 11.69 13.93 0.41
CA GLY A 272 10.55 13.48 -0.40
C GLY A 272 10.50 14.19 -1.74
N VAL A 273 10.07 13.49 -2.77
CA VAL A 273 9.88 13.99 -4.12
C VAL A 273 8.53 13.56 -4.65
N LEU A 274 7.72 14.53 -5.09
CA LEU A 274 6.51 14.29 -5.87
C LEU A 274 6.84 14.47 -7.36
N ALA A 275 6.40 13.53 -8.18
CA ALA A 275 6.34 13.66 -9.63
C ALA A 275 4.87 13.57 -10.06
N GLU A 276 4.36 14.57 -10.77
CA GLU A 276 2.99 14.59 -11.26
C GLU A 276 2.89 15.19 -12.66
N ARG A 277 1.83 14.85 -13.39
CA ARG A 277 1.55 15.39 -14.72
C ARG A 277 1.26 16.89 -14.66
N GLU A 278 1.96 17.67 -15.49
CA GLU A 278 1.73 19.10 -15.66
C GLU A 278 0.34 19.35 -16.27
N GLY A 279 -0.41 20.30 -15.71
CA GLY A 279 -1.74 20.67 -16.21
C GLY A 279 -2.83 19.61 -16.02
N ALA A 280 -2.60 18.61 -15.17
CA ALA A 280 -3.58 17.58 -14.87
C ALA A 280 -4.83 18.12 -14.15
N ALA A 281 -5.96 17.42 -14.31
CA ALA A 281 -7.22 17.80 -13.68
C ALA A 281 -7.18 17.71 -12.14
N VAL A 282 -6.33 16.83 -11.61
CA VAL A 282 -6.09 16.65 -10.18
C VAL A 282 -4.59 16.84 -9.91
N SER A 283 -4.26 17.72 -8.95
CA SER A 283 -2.89 17.87 -8.44
C SER A 283 -2.80 17.31 -7.02
N GLN A 284 -1.70 16.63 -6.73
CA GLN A 284 -1.42 16.06 -5.42
C GLN A 284 -0.58 17.02 -4.55
N GLU A 285 0.08 18.03 -5.13
CA GLU A 285 1.11 18.84 -4.46
C GLU A 285 0.71 19.36 -3.08
N GLU A 286 -0.41 20.08 -2.98
CA GLU A 286 -0.79 20.72 -1.71
C GLU A 286 -1.14 19.69 -0.64
N THR A 287 -1.88 18.64 -1.02
CA THR A 287 -2.22 17.55 -0.09
C THR A 287 -0.99 16.74 0.31
N ALA A 288 -0.04 16.56 -0.61
CA ALA A 288 1.24 15.92 -0.35
C ALA A 288 2.07 16.74 0.62
N ARG A 289 2.12 18.07 0.46
CA ARG A 289 2.79 18.98 1.38
C ARG A 289 2.22 18.88 2.79
N ILE A 290 0.89 18.93 2.93
CA ILE A 290 0.19 18.82 4.22
C ILE A 290 0.55 17.50 4.92
N LEU A 291 0.37 16.35 4.24
CA LEU A 291 0.63 15.05 4.85
C LEU A 291 2.13 14.85 5.14
N PHE A 292 3.00 15.19 4.18
CA PHE A 292 4.43 14.96 4.32
C PHE A 292 5.04 15.82 5.43
N SER A 293 4.62 17.08 5.59
CA SER A 293 5.05 17.93 6.71
C SER A 293 4.57 17.42 8.07
N ALA A 294 3.39 16.77 8.15
CA ALA A 294 2.93 16.15 9.40
C ALA A 294 3.73 14.88 9.75
N VAL A 295 4.16 14.13 8.74
CA VAL A 295 4.87 12.85 8.91
C VAL A 295 6.38 13.06 9.14
N ALA A 296 6.99 13.98 8.40
CA ALA A 296 8.43 14.24 8.39
C ALA A 296 8.70 15.76 8.30
N PRO A 297 8.48 16.53 9.40
CA PRO A 297 8.48 18.00 9.37
C PRO A 297 9.82 18.64 8.99
N ASN A 298 10.93 17.92 9.18
CA ASN A 298 12.28 18.40 8.85
C ASN A 298 12.80 17.86 7.51
N ALA A 299 12.02 17.05 6.81
CA ALA A 299 12.43 16.48 5.53
C ALA A 299 12.28 17.52 4.41
N ARG A 300 13.25 17.51 3.47
CA ARG A 300 13.16 18.33 2.26
C ARG A 300 12.06 17.79 1.35
N PHE A 301 11.28 18.67 0.73
CA PHE A 301 10.24 18.30 -0.22
C PHE A 301 10.40 19.04 -1.56
N THR A 302 10.46 18.28 -2.66
CA THR A 302 10.58 18.80 -4.04
C THR A 302 9.46 18.26 -4.92
N VAL A 303 9.02 19.05 -5.89
CA VAL A 303 7.98 18.69 -6.85
C VAL A 303 8.51 18.82 -8.27
N TYR A 304 8.30 17.78 -9.08
CA TYR A 304 8.57 17.79 -10.52
C TYR A 304 7.26 17.65 -11.30
N ARG A 305 7.03 18.59 -12.21
CA ARG A 305 5.90 18.58 -13.14
C ARG A 305 6.37 18.02 -14.48
N LEU A 306 5.69 16.98 -14.96
CA LEU A 306 6.08 16.23 -16.15
C LEU A 306 5.08 16.46 -17.28
N ARG A 307 5.58 16.70 -18.50
CA ARG A 307 4.72 16.81 -19.68
C ARG A 307 4.39 15.44 -20.26
N ALA A 308 3.32 15.36 -21.02
CA ALA A 308 3.06 14.19 -21.86
C ALA A 308 3.72 14.35 -23.23
N SER A 309 3.91 13.26 -23.98
CA SER A 309 4.38 13.36 -25.37
C SER A 309 3.39 14.14 -26.23
N ALA A 310 3.89 14.88 -27.21
CA ALA A 310 3.04 15.57 -28.17
C ALA A 310 2.25 14.52 -28.97
N GLY A 311 0.97 14.33 -28.64
CA GLY A 311 0.07 13.37 -29.31
C GLY A 311 -0.84 12.54 -28.41
N SER A 312 -0.72 12.64 -27.07
CA SER A 312 -1.50 11.85 -26.10
C SER A 312 -2.66 12.62 -25.43
N ALA A 313 -3.26 13.58 -26.14
CA ALA A 313 -4.45 14.31 -25.70
C ALA A 313 -5.75 13.56 -26.04
#